data_AF-A0A6L3JPD6-F1
#
_entry.id   AF-A0A6L3JPD6-F1
#
_cell.length_a   1.000
_cell.length_b   1.000
_cell.length_c   1.000
_cell.angle_alpha   90.00
_cell.angle_beta   90.00
_cell.angle_gamma   90.00
#
_symmetry.space_group_name_H-M   'P 1'
#
loop_
_entity.id
_entity.type
_entity.pdbx_description
1 polymer ?
#
loop_
_entity_poly.entity_id
_entity_poly.type
_entity_poly.pdbx_seq_one_letter_code
_entity_poly.pdbx_strand_id
1 'polypeptide(L)'
;IQSVEWIKVLPYLVVLGTAIAGMNVALVLILGIATTGVIGLLTGSISLFDWLGSMGTGITGMGELIIITLMAGGMLELIRFNGGVDYIIQKLTKHVNSKRGAELCIAALVSIANFCTANNTIAIITVGPLANDIATRYRVDKRKSASILDTFSCVIQGIIPYGAQMLIAAKLASLSPLSIIEYLYYPVAIGVFALLSIFLRYPKRYS
;
A
#
# COMPACT_ATOMS: atom_id res chain seq x y z
N ILE A 1 -16.60 33.14 12.43
CA ILE A 1 -16.96 31.71 12.39
C ILE A 1 -17.13 31.37 10.92
N GLN A 2 -16.23 30.56 10.35
CA GLN A 2 -16.28 30.21 8.93
C GLN A 2 -17.45 29.25 8.72
N SER A 3 -18.41 29.61 7.87
CA SER A 3 -19.59 28.79 7.59
C SER A 3 -19.16 27.52 6.87
N VAL A 4 -19.47 26.36 7.45
CA VAL A 4 -19.17 25.06 6.84
C VAL A 4 -20.04 24.91 5.59
N GLU A 5 -19.39 24.79 4.43
CA GLU A 5 -20.08 24.52 3.17
C GLU A 5 -20.37 23.02 3.03
N TRP A 6 -21.48 22.60 3.65
CA TRP A 6 -21.93 21.19 3.69
C TRP A 6 -22.01 20.52 2.32
N ILE A 7 -22.33 21.28 1.27
CA ILE A 7 -22.36 20.78 -0.11
C ILE A 7 -20.99 20.23 -0.56
N LYS A 8 -19.87 20.86 -0.15
CA LYS A 8 -18.52 20.40 -0.52
C LYS A 8 -18.08 19.14 0.22
N VAL A 9 -18.79 18.76 1.29
CA VAL A 9 -18.52 17.53 2.06
C VAL A 9 -19.18 16.30 1.42
N LEU A 10 -20.19 16.51 0.58
CA LEU A 10 -21.03 15.46 0.04
C LEU A 10 -20.27 14.40 -0.82
N PRO A 11 -19.26 14.74 -1.65
CA PRO A 11 -18.48 13.72 -2.36
C PRO A 11 -17.82 12.72 -1.42
N TYR A 12 -17.28 13.19 -0.29
CA TYR A 12 -16.65 12.33 0.71
C TYR A 12 -17.66 11.41 1.38
N LEU A 13 -18.86 11.90 1.69
CA LEU A 13 -19.92 11.08 2.27
C LEU A 13 -20.41 10.00 1.30
N VAL A 14 -20.51 10.32 0.00
CA VAL A 14 -20.86 9.33 -1.03
C VAL A 14 -19.79 8.24 -1.11
N VAL A 15 -18.52 8.62 -1.18
CA VAL A 15 -17.40 7.65 -1.22
C VAL A 15 -17.39 6.77 0.03
N LEU A 16 -17.52 7.36 1.22
CA LEU A 16 -17.53 6.62 2.48
C LEU A 16 -18.74 5.68 2.57
N GLY A 17 -19.94 6.16 2.26
CA GLY A 17 -21.16 5.37 2.31
C GLY A 17 -21.14 4.20 1.33
N THR A 18 -20.70 4.44 0.10
CA THR A 18 -20.58 3.39 -0.93
C THR A 18 -19.47 2.38 -0.63
N ALA A 19 -18.34 2.82 -0.06
CA ALA A 19 -17.29 1.93 0.41
C ALA A 19 -17.77 1.01 1.55
N ILE A 20 -18.49 1.56 2.53
CA ILE A 20 -19.06 0.79 3.65
C ILE A 20 -20.14 -0.19 3.15
N ALA A 21 -20.90 0.17 2.12
CA ALA A 21 -21.86 -0.71 1.45
C ALA A 21 -21.20 -1.88 0.68
N GLY A 22 -19.86 -1.97 0.66
CA GLY A 22 -19.12 -3.06 0.04
C GLY A 22 -19.03 -2.95 -1.49
N MET A 23 -19.26 -1.77 -2.06
CA MET A 23 -19.09 -1.55 -3.50
C MET A 23 -17.62 -1.72 -3.91
N ASN A 24 -17.42 -2.13 -5.17
CA ASN A 24 -16.08 -2.25 -5.73
C ASN A 24 -15.35 -0.90 -5.68
N VAL A 25 -14.12 -0.91 -5.16
CA VAL A 25 -13.27 0.28 -5.00
C VAL A 25 -13.15 1.10 -6.29
N ALA A 26 -13.04 0.45 -7.46
CA ALA A 26 -12.96 1.16 -8.74
C ALA A 26 -14.24 1.97 -9.02
N LEU A 27 -15.42 1.40 -8.75
CA LEU A 27 -16.69 2.11 -8.89
C LEU A 27 -16.82 3.23 -7.86
N VAL A 28 -16.39 2.99 -6.62
CA VAL A 28 -16.39 4.00 -5.55
C VAL A 28 -15.54 5.21 -5.94
N LEU A 29 -14.35 5.00 -6.50
CA LEU A 29 -13.47 6.09 -6.95
C LEU A 29 -14.04 6.85 -8.14
N ILE A 30 -14.61 6.15 -9.13
CA ILE A 30 -15.28 6.79 -10.29
C ILE A 30 -16.44 7.66 -9.81
N LEU A 31 -17.27 7.15 -8.89
CA LEU A 31 -18.35 7.91 -8.28
C LEU A 31 -17.81 9.13 -7.51
N GLY A 32 -16.71 8.98 -6.78
CA GLY A 32 -16.04 10.10 -6.11
C GLY A 32 -15.60 11.19 -7.07
N ILE A 33 -14.97 10.83 -8.19
CA ILE A 33 -14.54 11.78 -9.22
C ILE A 33 -15.74 12.47 -9.87
N ALA A 34 -16.78 11.70 -10.21
CA ALA A 34 -18.01 12.22 -10.82
C ALA A 34 -18.76 13.17 -9.88
N THR A 35 -18.97 12.78 -8.62
CA THR A 35 -19.66 13.61 -7.62
C THR A 35 -18.88 14.88 -7.28
N THR A 36 -17.54 14.79 -7.19
CA THR A 36 -16.67 15.96 -7.03
C THR A 36 -16.78 16.91 -8.23
N GLY A 37 -16.83 16.38 -9.45
CA GLY A 37 -17.04 17.17 -10.67
C GLY A 37 -18.39 17.88 -10.67
N VAL A 38 -19.48 17.14 -10.43
CA VAL A 38 -20.86 17.70 -10.40
C VAL A 38 -20.97 18.81 -9.35
N ILE A 39 -20.50 18.56 -8.14
CA ILE A 39 -20.60 19.55 -7.04
C ILE A 39 -19.67 20.75 -7.28
N GLY A 40 -18.47 20.51 -7.81
CA GLY A 40 -17.53 21.57 -8.17
C GLY A 40 -18.08 22.50 -9.24
N LEU A 41 -18.78 21.95 -10.24
CA LEU A 41 -19.45 22.72 -11.29
C LEU A 41 -20.66 23.49 -10.74
N LEU A 42 -21.50 22.86 -9.91
CA LEU A 42 -22.69 23.50 -9.33
C LEU A 42 -22.37 24.64 -8.36
N THR A 43 -21.28 24.51 -7.60
CA THR A 43 -20.81 25.55 -6.68
C THR A 43 -19.95 26.62 -7.36
N GLY A 44 -19.64 26.46 -8.66
CA GLY A 44 -18.76 27.35 -9.40
C GLY A 44 -17.30 27.31 -8.92
N SER A 45 -16.91 26.34 -8.11
CA SER A 45 -15.56 26.24 -7.56
C SER A 45 -14.54 25.67 -8.56
N ILE A 46 -14.99 24.90 -9.54
CA ILE A 46 -14.16 24.21 -10.54
C ILE A 46 -14.86 24.33 -11.90
N SER A 47 -14.14 24.75 -12.95
CA SER A 47 -14.67 24.72 -14.31
C SER A 47 -14.56 23.33 -14.94
N LEU A 48 -15.30 23.07 -16.03
CA LEU A 48 -15.22 21.78 -16.72
C LEU A 48 -13.79 21.46 -17.21
N PHE A 49 -13.06 22.47 -17.68
CA PHE A 49 -11.67 22.30 -18.10
C PHE A 49 -10.73 22.05 -16.91
N ASP A 50 -10.97 22.68 -15.77
CA ASP A 50 -10.17 22.42 -14.55
C ASP A 50 -10.41 21.00 -14.02
N TRP A 51 -11.65 20.51 -14.10
CA TRP A 51 -11.98 19.14 -13.71
C TRP A 51 -11.30 18.11 -14.61
N LEU A 52 -11.39 18.29 -15.94
CA LEU A 52 -10.67 17.45 -16.92
C LEU A 52 -9.15 17.54 -16.73
N GLY A 53 -8.62 18.74 -16.52
CA GLY A 53 -7.20 18.99 -16.26
C GLY A 53 -6.72 18.29 -14.99
N SER A 54 -7.51 18.34 -13.92
CA SER A 54 -7.22 17.64 -12.66
C SER A 54 -7.12 16.13 -12.85
N MET A 55 -8.03 15.54 -13.65
CA MET A 55 -7.93 14.12 -14.02
C MET A 55 -6.65 13.82 -14.80
N GLY A 56 -6.26 14.69 -15.74
CA GLY A 56 -4.99 14.59 -16.45
C GLY A 56 -3.77 14.62 -15.52
N THR A 57 -3.73 15.56 -14.57
CA THR A 57 -2.64 15.66 -13.58
C THR A 57 -2.57 14.43 -12.67
N GLY A 58 -3.72 13.82 -12.35
CA GLY A 58 -3.75 12.57 -11.59
C GLY A 58 -3.09 11.42 -12.33
N ILE A 59 -3.35 11.29 -13.64
CA ILE A 59 -2.73 10.25 -14.48
C ILE A 59 -1.22 10.51 -14.64
N THR A 60 -0.81 11.74 -14.92
CA THR A 60 0.62 12.07 -15.09
C THR A 60 1.40 11.89 -13.80
N GLY A 61 0.81 12.25 -12.65
CA GLY A 61 1.42 12.00 -11.33
C GLY A 61 1.64 10.52 -11.00
N MET A 62 0.88 9.63 -11.63
CA MET A 62 1.05 8.18 -11.51
C MET A 62 1.99 7.58 -12.58
N GLY A 63 2.48 8.39 -13.53
CA GLY A 63 3.27 7.92 -14.67
C GLY A 63 4.52 7.13 -14.27
N GLU A 64 5.27 7.63 -13.27
CA GLU A 64 6.47 6.94 -12.76
C GLU A 64 6.14 5.55 -12.21
N LEU A 65 5.05 5.43 -11.44
CA LEU A 65 4.60 4.16 -10.89
C LEU A 65 4.16 3.20 -12.00
N ILE A 66 3.47 3.67 -13.04
CA ILE A 66 3.06 2.84 -14.17
C ILE A 66 4.29 2.25 -14.87
N ILE A 67 5.31 3.06 -15.15
CA ILE A 67 6.54 2.59 -15.79
C ILE A 67 7.25 1.56 -14.92
N ILE A 68 7.46 1.86 -13.63
CA ILE A 68 8.16 0.95 -12.71
C ILE A 68 7.40 -0.36 -12.55
N THR A 69 6.08 -0.33 -12.46
CA THR A 69 5.27 -1.55 -12.29
C THR A 69 5.30 -2.43 -13.54
N LEU A 70 5.26 -1.84 -14.74
CA LEU A 70 5.46 -2.58 -15.99
C LEU A 70 6.84 -3.21 -16.08
N MET A 71 7.90 -2.45 -15.74
CA MET A 71 9.28 -2.95 -15.75
C MET A 71 9.50 -4.04 -14.70
N ALA A 72 9.01 -3.84 -13.48
CA ALA A 72 9.11 -4.82 -12.39
C ALA A 72 8.36 -6.11 -12.74
N GLY A 73 7.16 -6.00 -13.31
CA GLY A 73 6.39 -7.15 -13.80
C GLY A 73 7.14 -7.94 -14.87
N GLY A 74 7.71 -7.26 -15.87
CA GLY A 74 8.51 -7.90 -16.92
C GLY A 74 9.79 -8.55 -16.41
N MET A 75 10.55 -7.86 -15.56
CA MET A 75 11.78 -8.38 -14.97
C MET A 75 11.51 -9.60 -14.08
N LEU A 76 10.46 -9.56 -13.26
CA LEU A 76 10.06 -10.68 -12.43
C LEU A 76 9.71 -11.91 -13.28
N GLU A 77 9.00 -11.73 -14.38
CA GLU A 77 8.64 -12.85 -15.26
C GLU A 77 9.87 -13.47 -15.93
N LEU A 78 10.88 -12.65 -16.27
CA LEU A 78 12.18 -13.16 -16.72
C LEU A 78 12.92 -13.94 -15.63
N ILE A 79 12.91 -13.47 -14.38
CA ILE A 79 13.51 -14.18 -13.25
C ILE A 79 12.79 -15.52 -13.02
N ARG A 80 11.46 -15.56 -13.15
CA ARG A 80 10.65 -16.78 -13.09
C ARG A 80 11.01 -17.75 -14.20
N PHE A 81 11.05 -17.28 -15.44
CA PHE A 81 11.41 -18.10 -16.60
C PHE A 81 12.79 -18.76 -16.45
N ASN A 82 13.74 -18.06 -15.84
CA ASN A 82 15.09 -18.57 -15.57
C ASN A 82 15.22 -19.39 -14.26
N GLY A 83 14.11 -19.69 -13.56
CA GLY A 83 14.12 -20.46 -12.30
C GLY A 83 14.69 -19.71 -11.09
N GLY A 84 14.96 -18.41 -11.20
CA GLY A 84 15.51 -17.60 -10.12
C GLY A 84 14.57 -17.46 -8.93
N VAL A 85 13.25 -17.45 -9.17
CA VAL A 85 12.25 -17.44 -8.10
C VAL A 85 12.31 -18.71 -7.27
N ASP A 86 12.42 -19.88 -7.91
CA ASP A 86 12.55 -21.16 -7.20
C ASP A 86 13.83 -21.23 -6.35
N TYR A 87 14.94 -20.67 -6.88
CA TYR A 87 16.19 -20.55 -6.14
C TYR A 87 16.07 -19.64 -4.91
N ILE A 88 15.46 -18.45 -5.06
CA ILE A 88 15.23 -17.51 -3.96
C ILE A 88 14.36 -18.16 -2.89
N ILE A 89 13.27 -18.82 -3.30
CA ILE A 89 12.39 -19.54 -2.39
C ILE A 89 13.18 -20.64 -1.67
N GLN A 90 13.89 -21.52 -2.38
CA GLN A 90 14.67 -22.58 -1.74
C GLN A 90 15.68 -22.05 -0.72
N LYS A 91 16.35 -20.94 -1.02
CA LYS A 91 17.38 -20.37 -0.14
C LYS A 91 16.80 -19.69 1.08
N LEU A 92 15.76 -18.89 0.91
CA LEU A 92 15.08 -18.18 2.00
C LEU A 92 14.26 -19.12 2.88
N THR A 93 13.69 -20.17 2.29
CA THR A 93 12.86 -21.13 3.01
C THR A 93 13.63 -22.35 3.48
N LYS A 94 14.95 -22.42 3.28
CA LYS A 94 15.82 -23.55 3.68
C LYS A 94 15.68 -23.93 5.15
N HIS A 95 15.48 -22.93 6.02
CA HIS A 95 15.29 -23.11 7.46
C HIS A 95 13.84 -22.87 7.91
N VAL A 96 12.92 -22.70 6.96
CA VAL A 96 11.51 -22.47 7.23
C VAL A 96 10.77 -23.80 7.11
N ASN A 97 10.39 -24.36 8.26
CA ASN A 97 9.66 -25.62 8.34
C ASN A 97 8.20 -25.44 8.82
N SER A 98 7.76 -24.21 9.07
CA SER A 98 6.43 -23.93 9.62
C SER A 98 5.73 -22.79 8.88
N LYS A 99 4.40 -22.79 8.93
CA LYS A 99 3.57 -21.69 8.44
C LYS A 99 3.98 -20.33 9.06
N ARG A 100 4.37 -20.32 10.33
CA ARG A 100 4.87 -19.13 11.03
C ARG A 100 6.16 -18.61 10.39
N GLY A 101 7.10 -19.50 10.10
CA GLY A 101 8.35 -19.12 9.43
C GLY A 101 8.09 -18.60 8.00
N ALA A 102 7.07 -19.12 7.32
CA ALA A 102 6.69 -18.63 5.99
C ALA A 102 6.09 -17.21 6.06
N GLU A 103 5.20 -16.95 7.03
CA GLU A 103 4.66 -15.61 7.30
C GLU A 103 5.78 -14.60 7.65
N LEU A 104 6.74 -14.99 8.50
CA LEU A 104 7.91 -14.16 8.83
C LEU A 104 8.83 -13.93 7.62
N CYS A 105 9.00 -14.94 6.76
CA CYS A 105 9.78 -14.81 5.54
C CYS A 105 9.16 -13.79 4.58
N ILE A 106 7.83 -13.81 4.42
CA ILE A 106 7.09 -12.83 3.61
C ILE A 106 7.23 -11.42 4.19
N ALA A 107 7.09 -11.30 5.52
CA ALA A 107 7.30 -10.04 6.23
C ALA A 107 8.71 -9.46 6.01
N ALA A 108 9.74 -10.30 6.14
CA ALA A 108 11.13 -9.90 5.92
C ALA A 108 11.39 -9.49 4.45
N LEU A 109 10.87 -10.25 3.49
CA LEU A 109 11.00 -9.98 2.06
C LEU A 109 10.48 -8.60 1.68
N VAL A 110 9.23 -8.29 2.05
CA VAL A 110 8.65 -6.97 1.74
C VAL A 110 9.33 -5.86 2.53
N SER A 111 9.79 -6.14 3.76
CA SER A 111 10.47 -5.14 4.57
C SER A 111 11.79 -4.70 3.95
N ILE A 112 12.60 -5.66 3.49
CA ILE A 112 13.87 -5.37 2.82
C ILE A 112 13.62 -4.66 1.49
N ALA A 113 12.68 -5.17 0.68
CA ALA A 113 12.34 -4.53 -0.58
C ALA A 113 11.90 -3.08 -0.38
N ASN A 114 11.00 -2.84 0.59
CA ASN A 114 10.50 -1.51 0.88
C ASN A 114 11.54 -0.59 1.52
N PHE A 115 12.48 -1.14 2.27
CA PHE A 115 13.61 -0.37 2.78
C PHE A 115 14.47 0.18 1.64
N CYS A 116 14.73 -0.64 0.63
CA CYS A 116 15.50 -0.24 -0.54
C CYS A 116 14.73 0.72 -1.47
N THR A 117 13.43 0.50 -1.66
CA THR A 117 12.62 1.28 -2.62
C THR A 117 11.96 2.53 -2.01
N ALA A 118 11.79 2.58 -0.68
CA ALA A 118 11.00 3.58 0.03
C ALA A 118 9.63 3.86 -0.59
N ASN A 119 8.99 2.80 -1.09
CA ASN A 119 7.71 2.88 -1.77
C ASN A 119 6.96 1.54 -1.64
N ASN A 120 5.89 1.55 -0.85
CA ASN A 120 5.07 0.38 -0.56
C ASN A 120 4.58 -0.31 -1.85
N THR A 121 4.08 0.46 -2.82
CA THR A 121 3.50 -0.08 -4.05
C THR A 121 4.54 -0.82 -4.88
N ILE A 122 5.71 -0.21 -5.09
CA ILE A 122 6.79 -0.82 -5.86
C ILE A 122 7.28 -2.08 -5.15
N ALA A 123 7.52 -2.01 -3.84
CA ALA A 123 7.98 -3.14 -3.05
C ALA A 123 7.00 -4.33 -3.13
N ILE A 124 5.71 -4.09 -2.89
CA ILE A 124 4.67 -5.12 -2.91
C ILE A 124 4.54 -5.73 -4.30
N ILE A 125 4.56 -4.94 -5.37
CA ILE A 125 4.43 -5.48 -6.73
C ILE A 125 5.65 -6.34 -7.09
N THR A 126 6.85 -5.94 -6.69
CA THR A 126 8.07 -6.72 -6.91
C THR A 126 8.08 -8.02 -6.12
N VAL A 127 7.76 -8.01 -4.82
CA VAL A 127 7.84 -9.23 -3.98
C VAL A 127 6.54 -10.04 -3.92
N GLY A 128 5.42 -9.48 -4.37
CA GLY A 128 4.09 -10.07 -4.25
C GLY A 128 3.98 -11.47 -4.87
N PRO A 129 4.50 -11.69 -6.09
CA PRO A 129 4.45 -13.02 -6.69
C PRO A 129 5.35 -14.04 -5.96
N LEU A 130 6.53 -13.64 -5.48
CA LEU A 130 7.37 -14.49 -4.62
C LEU A 130 6.62 -14.86 -3.33
N ALA A 131 5.95 -13.89 -2.69
CA ALA A 131 5.17 -14.12 -1.49
C ALA A 131 3.96 -15.03 -1.74
N ASN A 132 3.32 -14.96 -2.91
CA ASN A 132 2.24 -15.87 -3.32
C ASN A 132 2.76 -17.30 -3.51
N ASP A 133 3.96 -17.48 -4.05
CA ASP A 133 4.58 -18.79 -4.25
C ASP A 133 4.97 -19.41 -2.90
N ILE A 134 5.56 -18.63 -1.98
CA ILE A 134 5.83 -19.05 -0.59
C ILE A 134 4.52 -19.42 0.13
N ALA A 135 3.49 -18.57 0.03
CA ALA A 135 2.20 -18.83 0.66
C ALA A 135 1.57 -20.13 0.14
N THR A 136 1.66 -20.39 -1.17
CA THR A 136 1.15 -21.61 -1.80
C THR A 136 1.92 -22.84 -1.31
N ARG A 137 3.26 -22.78 -1.28
CA ARG A 137 4.13 -23.88 -0.83
C ARG A 137 3.90 -24.27 0.62
N TYR A 138 3.72 -23.29 1.51
CA TYR A 138 3.52 -23.51 2.94
C TYR A 138 2.05 -23.53 3.36
N ARG A 139 1.11 -23.47 2.40
CA ARG A 139 -0.35 -23.45 2.64
C ARG A 139 -0.79 -22.35 3.61
N VAL A 140 -0.20 -21.16 3.46
CA VAL A 140 -0.62 -19.92 4.14
C VAL A 140 -1.78 -19.32 3.34
N ASP A 141 -2.80 -18.82 4.02
CA ASP A 141 -3.92 -18.16 3.36
C ASP A 141 -3.44 -16.91 2.60
N LYS A 142 -3.85 -16.78 1.32
CA LYS A 142 -3.43 -15.66 0.46
C LYS A 142 -3.87 -14.30 0.98
N ARG A 143 -5.01 -14.22 1.67
CA ARG A 143 -5.50 -12.98 2.30
C ARG A 143 -4.59 -12.59 3.46
N LYS A 144 -4.14 -13.57 4.25
CA LYS A 144 -3.19 -13.33 5.34
C LYS A 144 -1.82 -12.91 4.79
N SER A 145 -1.32 -13.57 3.75
CA SER A 145 -0.10 -13.18 3.04
C SER A 145 -0.17 -11.74 2.52
N ALA A 146 -1.26 -11.38 1.83
CA ALA A 146 -1.48 -10.02 1.34
C ALA A 146 -1.52 -8.97 2.46
N SER A 147 -2.17 -9.28 3.58
CA SER A 147 -2.21 -8.39 4.75
C SER A 147 -0.84 -8.22 5.40
N ILE A 148 -0.02 -9.27 5.47
CA ILE A 148 1.36 -9.20 5.97
C ILE A 148 2.22 -8.34 5.04
N LEU A 149 2.12 -8.55 3.71
CA LEU A 149 2.82 -7.74 2.72
C LEU A 149 2.53 -6.25 2.91
N ASP A 150 1.25 -5.89 2.98
CA ASP A 150 0.81 -4.50 3.14
C ASP A 150 1.27 -3.91 4.47
N THR A 151 1.03 -4.62 5.58
CA THR A 151 1.33 -4.09 6.92
C THR A 151 2.83 -3.87 7.12
N PHE A 152 3.67 -4.84 6.75
CA PHE A 152 5.12 -4.69 6.91
C PHE A 152 5.71 -3.65 5.97
N SER A 153 5.14 -3.46 4.76
CA SER A 153 5.51 -2.32 3.92
C SER A 153 5.24 -0.99 4.66
N CYS A 154 4.05 -0.82 5.23
CA CYS A 154 3.68 0.38 5.97
C CYS A 154 4.56 0.64 7.20
N VAL A 155 4.89 -0.42 7.96
CA VAL A 155 5.78 -0.35 9.12
C VAL A 155 7.14 0.21 8.72
N ILE A 156 7.75 -0.35 7.67
CA ILE A 156 9.06 0.08 7.19
C ILE A 156 9.00 1.52 6.66
N GLN A 157 7.93 1.88 5.95
CA GLN A 157 7.74 3.24 5.45
C GLN A 157 7.65 4.28 6.58
N GLY A 158 7.05 3.91 7.72
CA GLY A 158 6.98 4.76 8.90
C GLY A 158 8.32 4.94 9.62
N ILE A 159 9.27 4.01 9.45
CA ILE A 159 10.59 4.06 10.11
C ILE A 159 11.61 4.84 9.25
N ILE A 160 11.40 4.92 7.94
CA ILE A 160 12.36 5.47 7.00
C ILE A 160 12.30 7.01 6.93
N PRO A 161 13.43 7.72 7.15
CA PRO A 161 13.46 9.19 7.10
C PRO A 161 13.41 9.78 5.68
N TYR A 162 13.75 8.99 4.65
CA TYR A 162 13.77 9.41 3.25
C TYR A 162 12.50 9.07 2.47
N GLY A 163 11.43 8.65 3.15
CA GLY A 163 10.14 8.39 2.50
C GLY A 163 9.50 9.70 2.02
N ALA A 164 8.88 9.70 0.83
CA ALA A 164 8.29 10.90 0.25
C ALA A 164 7.29 11.59 1.20
N GLN A 165 6.43 10.82 1.86
CA GLN A 165 5.47 11.32 2.84
C GLN A 165 6.16 11.96 4.06
N MET A 166 7.26 11.37 4.52
CA MET A 166 8.06 11.90 5.64
C MET A 166 8.72 13.22 5.29
N LEU A 167 9.31 13.30 4.10
CA LEU A 167 9.99 14.50 3.61
C LEU A 167 9.02 15.66 3.42
N ILE A 168 7.81 15.38 2.91
CA ILE A 168 6.75 16.38 2.80
C ILE A 168 6.32 16.87 4.18
N ALA A 169 6.09 15.96 5.14
CA ALA A 169 5.72 16.32 6.51
C ALA A 169 6.82 17.15 7.22
N ALA A 170 8.08 16.73 7.10
CA ALA A 170 9.24 17.45 7.61
C ALA A 170 9.34 18.86 7.03
N LYS A 171 9.13 19.00 5.73
CA LYS A 171 9.12 20.31 5.04
C LYS A 171 7.99 21.21 5.52
N LEU A 172 6.77 20.68 5.69
CA LEU A 172 5.61 21.43 6.18
C LEU A 172 5.78 21.85 7.64
N ALA A 173 6.33 20.97 8.48
CA ALA A 173 6.54 21.24 9.91
C ALA A 173 7.83 22.02 10.19
N SER A 174 8.72 22.19 9.20
CA SER A 174 10.08 22.72 9.39
C SER A 174 10.87 21.96 10.47
N LEU A 175 10.65 20.65 10.57
CA LEU A 175 11.28 19.75 11.54
C LEU A 175 12.17 18.74 10.81
N SER A 176 13.12 18.17 11.55
CA SER A 176 13.90 17.03 11.05
C SER A 176 13.00 15.79 10.92
N PRO A 177 13.09 15.02 9.82
CA PRO A 177 12.37 13.75 9.68
C PRO A 177 12.53 12.81 10.88
N LEU A 178 13.72 12.78 11.48
CA LEU A 178 14.01 11.94 12.65
C LEU A 178 13.16 12.32 13.86
N SER A 179 12.94 13.62 14.08
CA SER A 179 12.09 14.10 15.18
C SER A 179 10.62 13.77 14.99
N ILE A 180 10.18 13.50 13.76
CA ILE A 180 8.79 13.08 13.46
C ILE A 180 8.64 11.58 13.68
N ILE A 181 9.63 10.78 13.28
CA ILE A 181 9.60 9.31 13.37
C ILE A 181 9.38 8.84 14.81
N GLU A 182 9.94 9.54 15.80
CA GLU A 182 9.78 9.23 17.22
C GLU A 182 8.31 9.24 17.70
N TYR A 183 7.45 10.00 17.04
CA TYR A 183 6.03 10.13 17.39
C TYR A 183 5.10 9.31 16.48
N LEU A 184 5.64 8.49 15.57
CA LEU A 184 4.85 7.62 14.71
C LEU A 184 4.45 6.33 15.42
N TYR A 185 3.58 6.48 16.42
CA TYR A 185 3.07 5.36 17.21
C TYR A 185 2.23 4.39 16.37
N TYR A 186 1.48 4.87 15.37
CA TYR A 186 0.59 4.04 14.59
C TYR A 186 1.33 2.98 13.73
N PRO A 187 2.32 3.34 12.88
CA PRO A 187 3.13 2.36 12.15
C PRO A 187 3.81 1.33 13.07
N VAL A 188 4.31 1.76 14.23
CA VAL A 188 4.93 0.85 15.21
C VAL A 188 3.90 -0.09 15.80
N ALA A 189 2.72 0.42 16.20
CA ALA A 189 1.64 -0.37 16.77
C ALA A 189 1.15 -1.45 15.80
N ILE A 190 0.88 -1.09 14.53
CA ILE A 190 0.44 -2.08 13.53
C ILE A 190 1.52 -3.14 13.28
N GLY A 191 2.81 -2.78 13.35
CA GLY A 191 3.91 -3.74 13.24
C GLY A 191 3.97 -4.72 14.40
N VAL A 192 3.79 -4.23 15.63
CA VAL A 192 3.68 -5.07 16.83
C VAL A 192 2.48 -6.01 16.73
N PHE A 193 1.30 -5.50 16.36
CA PHE A 193 0.11 -6.33 16.19
C PHE A 193 0.26 -7.34 15.03
N ALA A 194 0.94 -6.98 13.94
CA ALA A 194 1.24 -7.90 12.84
C ALA A 194 2.15 -9.04 13.30
N LEU A 195 3.23 -8.75 14.04
CA LEU A 195 4.10 -9.76 14.64
C LEU A 195 3.33 -10.67 15.60
N LEU A 196 2.51 -10.09 16.48
CA LEU A 196 1.65 -10.85 17.38
C LEU A 196 0.67 -11.73 16.60
N SER A 197 0.11 -11.27 15.48
CA SER A 197 -0.80 -12.05 14.64
C SER A 197 -0.12 -13.29 14.04
N ILE A 198 1.18 -13.19 13.74
CA ILE A 198 2.01 -14.29 13.23
C ILE A 198 2.32 -15.29 14.35
N PHE A 199 2.76 -14.80 15.53
CA PHE A 199 3.09 -15.66 16.66
C PHE A 199 1.85 -16.36 17.26
N LEU A 200 0.79 -15.59 17.53
CA LEU A 200 -0.46 -16.08 18.11
C LEU A 200 -1.38 -16.76 17.09
N ARG A 201 -1.06 -16.69 15.79
CA ARG A 201 -1.83 -17.29 14.69
C ARG A 201 -3.29 -16.79 14.67
N TYR A 202 -3.46 -15.51 14.92
CA TYR A 202 -4.75 -14.83 14.82
C TYR A 202 -4.89 -14.14 13.45
N PRO A 203 -6.08 -14.16 12.82
CA PRO A 203 -7.26 -14.93 13.19
C PRO A 203 -7.12 -16.42 12.82
N LYS A 204 -7.57 -17.32 13.71
CA LYS A 204 -7.47 -18.79 13.53
C LYS A 204 -8.08 -19.32 12.22
N ARG A 205 -9.07 -18.60 11.67
CA ARG A 205 -9.73 -18.94 10.41
C ARG A 205 -8.78 -18.98 9.21
N TYR A 206 -7.71 -18.19 9.24
CA TYR A 206 -6.76 -18.03 8.13
C TYR A 206 -5.35 -18.52 8.45
N SER A 207 -5.14 -19.13 9.62
CA SER A 207 -3.82 -19.55 10.07
C SER A 207 -3.56 -21.02 9.81
#